data_AF-A0A0Q4JED8-F1
#
_entry.id   AF-A0A0Q4JED8-F1
#
_cell.length_a   1.000
_cell.length_b   1.000
_cell.length_c   1.000
_cell.angle_alpha   90.00
_cell.angle_beta   90.00
_cell.angle_gamma   90.00
#
_symmetry.space_group_name_H-M   'P 1'
#
loop_
_entity.id
_entity.type
_entity.pdbx_description
1 polymer ?
#
loop_
_entity_poly.entity_id
_entity_poly.type
_entity_poly.pdbx_seq_one_letter_code
_entity_poly.pdbx_strand_id
1 'polypeptide(L)'
;MIVFDLKCAGQGHVFEAWFGSSADYADQKARGLLTCPMCGDADVTKAVMAPAVGAKGNSRSGIAPASPAQAEPTAPVMNVADQAKMQALVEALGQAQAKALEGSTWVGRGFAEQARAMHYGEKDRTSIHGEVAPAEAKALIAEGVEVAPLPFPVIPPQAKN
;
A
#
# COMPACT_ATOMS: atom_id res chain seq x y z
N MET A 1 12.83 -2.04 -26.59
CA MET A 1 12.44 -1.73 -25.20
C MET A 1 13.68 -1.76 -24.34
N ILE A 2 14.02 -0.65 -23.70
CA ILE A 2 15.18 -0.49 -22.81
C ILE A 2 14.73 0.18 -21.52
N VAL A 3 15.40 -0.12 -20.40
CA VAL A 3 15.14 0.51 -19.11
C VAL A 3 16.32 1.43 -18.77
N PHE A 4 16.01 2.61 -18.25
CA PHE A 4 16.99 3.52 -17.68
C PHE A 4 16.59 3.88 -16.26
N ASP A 5 17.58 3.93 -15.37
CA ASP A 5 17.46 4.65 -14.10
C ASP A 5 17.60 6.14 -14.36
N LEU A 6 16.58 6.89 -13.95
CA LEU A 6 16.52 8.33 -14.04
C LEU A 6 16.56 8.96 -12.66
N LYS A 7 17.06 10.19 -12.58
CA LYS A 7 17.17 10.97 -11.36
C LYS A 7 16.68 12.40 -11.59
N CYS A 8 15.81 12.90 -10.69
CA CYS A 8 15.43 14.32 -10.71
C CYS A 8 16.48 15.22 -10.06
N ALA A 9 16.63 16.45 -10.54
CA ALA A 9 17.59 17.41 -10.02
C ALA A 9 17.18 18.00 -8.67
N GLY A 10 15.87 18.27 -8.48
CA GLY A 10 15.37 18.97 -7.29
C GLY A 10 15.53 18.17 -6.00
N GLN A 11 15.07 16.91 -5.98
CA GLN A 11 15.05 16.08 -4.77
C GLN A 11 15.92 14.83 -4.87
N GLY A 12 16.53 14.57 -6.04
CA GLY A 12 17.44 13.44 -6.22
C GLY A 12 16.77 12.06 -6.26
N HIS A 13 15.44 12.00 -6.38
CA HIS A 13 14.69 10.75 -6.49
C HIS A 13 15.15 9.93 -7.69
N VAL A 14 15.43 8.66 -7.45
CA VAL A 14 15.80 7.69 -8.50
C VAL A 14 14.59 6.83 -8.84
N PHE A 15 14.31 6.67 -10.13
CA PHE A 15 13.20 5.86 -10.62
C PHE A 15 13.51 5.24 -11.99
N GLU A 16 12.87 4.11 -12.27
CA GLU A 16 13.02 3.40 -13.54
C GLU A 16 12.03 3.92 -14.58
N ALA A 17 12.49 4.07 -15.83
CA ALA A 17 11.66 4.44 -16.97
C ALA A 17 11.96 3.58 -18.19
N TRP A 18 10.89 3.17 -18.89
CA TRP A 18 10.93 2.27 -20.03
C TRP A 18 10.79 3.06 -21.33
N PHE A 19 11.69 2.83 -22.28
CA PHE A 19 11.71 3.50 -23.58
C PHE A 19 11.76 2.47 -24.71
N GLY A 20 11.18 2.80 -25.87
CA GLY A 20 11.26 1.93 -27.05
C GLY A 20 12.71 1.73 -27.51
N SER A 21 13.49 2.80 -27.49
CA SER A 21 14.91 2.87 -27.85
C SER A 21 15.66 3.98 -27.09
N SER A 22 17.00 4.01 -27.23
CA SER A 22 17.84 5.09 -26.66
C SER A 22 17.56 6.45 -27.31
N ALA A 23 17.13 6.43 -28.58
CA ALA A 23 16.74 7.63 -29.31
C ALA A 23 15.42 8.21 -28.79
N ASP A 24 14.45 7.34 -28.43
CA ASP A 24 13.16 7.78 -27.87
C ASP A 24 13.35 8.52 -26.54
N TYR A 25 14.26 8.03 -25.68
CA TYR A 25 14.64 8.76 -24.46
C TYR A 25 15.20 10.15 -24.79
N ALA A 26 16.10 10.25 -25.77
CA ALA A 26 16.72 11.52 -26.14
C ALA A 26 15.68 12.51 -26.71
N ASP A 27 14.74 12.05 -27.54
CA ASP A 27 13.63 12.86 -28.07
C ASP A 27 12.70 13.35 -26.94
N GLN A 28 12.25 12.45 -26.06
CA GLN A 28 11.37 12.81 -24.95
C GLN A 28 12.05 13.78 -23.97
N LYS A 29 13.36 13.62 -23.73
CA LYS A 29 14.14 14.56 -22.92
C LYS A 29 14.26 15.93 -23.60
N ALA A 30 14.59 15.96 -24.89
CA ALA A 30 14.71 17.22 -25.64
C ALA A 30 13.39 18.00 -25.69
N ARG A 31 12.27 17.29 -25.67
CA ARG A 31 10.91 17.86 -25.65
C ARG A 31 10.39 18.18 -24.24
N GLY A 32 11.18 17.93 -23.19
CA GLY A 32 10.76 18.18 -21.80
C GLY A 32 9.57 17.34 -21.35
N LEU A 33 9.37 16.16 -21.92
CA LEU A 33 8.24 15.27 -21.61
C LEU A 33 8.50 14.36 -20.40
N LEU A 34 9.72 14.39 -19.87
CA LEU A 34 10.12 13.58 -18.73
C LEU A 34 9.84 14.35 -17.44
N THR A 35 9.10 13.74 -16.52
CA THR A 35 8.83 14.29 -15.19
C THR A 35 9.05 13.24 -14.12
N CYS A 36 9.47 13.68 -12.94
CA CYS A 36 9.61 12.81 -11.79
C CYS A 36 8.23 12.39 -11.28
N PRO A 37 7.91 11.08 -11.18
CA PRO A 37 6.61 10.62 -10.69
C PRO A 37 6.40 10.90 -9.20
N MET A 38 7.48 11.20 -8.45
CA MET A 38 7.41 11.45 -7.02
C MET A 38 7.21 12.93 -6.67
N CYS A 39 7.81 13.85 -7.42
CA CYS A 39 7.81 15.29 -7.09
C CYS A 39 7.35 16.21 -8.22
N GLY A 40 7.11 15.68 -9.42
CA GLY A 40 6.70 16.46 -10.59
C GLY A 40 7.80 17.28 -11.26
N ASP A 41 9.04 17.22 -10.77
CA ASP A 41 10.18 17.93 -11.36
C ASP A 41 10.45 17.45 -12.80
N ALA A 42 10.59 18.41 -13.72
CA ALA A 42 10.86 18.16 -15.14
C ALA A 42 12.36 18.05 -15.45
N ASP A 43 13.24 18.46 -14.54
CA ASP A 43 14.69 18.31 -14.72
C ASP A 43 15.12 16.89 -14.33
N VAL A 44 15.02 15.98 -15.31
CA VAL A 44 15.33 14.57 -15.15
C VAL A 44 16.55 14.18 -16.01
N THR A 45 17.51 13.51 -15.38
CA THR A 45 18.74 13.04 -16.01
C THR A 45 18.94 11.54 -15.80
N LYS A 46 19.76 10.89 -16.63
CA LYS A 46 20.16 9.50 -16.39
C LYS A 46 20.96 9.42 -15.10
N ALA A 47 20.55 8.53 -14.20
CA ALA A 47 21.34 8.20 -13.03
C ALA A 47 22.66 7.53 -13.48
N VAL A 48 23.77 7.89 -12.84
CA VAL A 48 25.05 7.24 -13.10
C VAL A 48 25.04 5.87 -12.44
N MET A 49 25.11 4.81 -13.23
CA MET A 49 25.29 3.45 -12.71
C MET A 49 26.71 3.32 -12.15
N ALA A 50 26.84 3.03 -10.86
CA ALA A 50 28.13 2.70 -10.27
C ALA A 50 28.48 1.24 -10.62
N PRO A 51 29.61 0.96 -11.32
CA PRO A 51 30.10 -0.41 -11.46
C PRO A 51 30.43 -0.95 -10.07
N ALA A 52 30.04 -2.19 -9.79
CA ALA A 52 30.42 -2.89 -8.57
C ALA A 52 31.93 -3.20 -8.59
N VAL A 53 32.76 -2.21 -8.26
CA VAL A 53 34.19 -2.41 -8.01
C VAL A 53 34.35 -3.06 -6.64
N GLY A 54 34.71 -4.35 -6.62
CA GLY A 54 35.02 -5.05 -5.38
C GLY A 54 36.16 -4.35 -4.65
N ALA A 55 35.93 -3.94 -3.40
CA ALA A 55 36.94 -3.28 -2.58
C ALA A 55 38.10 -4.27 -2.28
N LYS A 56 39.24 -4.09 -2.97
CA LYS A 56 40.49 -4.73 -2.55
C LYS A 56 41.05 -3.92 -1.37
N GLY A 57 40.99 -4.52 -0.19
CA GLY A 57 41.34 -3.87 1.06
C GLY A 57 42.78 -3.39 1.11
N ASN A 58 42.96 -2.10 1.39
CA ASN A 58 43.87 -1.57 2.41
C ASN A 58 43.77 -0.04 2.46
N SER A 59 42.91 0.49 3.33
CA SER A 59 43.16 1.75 4.05
C SER A 59 42.03 1.99 5.05
N ARG A 60 42.30 1.66 6.32
CA ARG A 60 41.70 2.39 7.42
C ARG A 60 42.37 3.76 7.49
N SER A 61 41.60 4.83 7.59
CA SER A 61 41.52 5.67 8.80
C SER A 61 40.93 7.03 8.44
N GLY A 62 39.92 7.48 9.21
CA GLY A 62 39.35 8.81 9.05
C GLY A 62 38.07 9.06 9.85
N ILE A 63 38.17 8.93 11.17
CA ILE A 63 37.49 9.67 12.25
C ILE A 63 36.14 10.39 11.93
N ALA A 64 35.09 9.92 12.64
CA ALA A 64 33.80 10.46 13.16
C ALA A 64 33.54 12.00 13.17
N PRO A 65 32.32 12.55 13.49
CA PRO A 65 31.16 11.90 14.16
C PRO A 65 29.72 12.32 13.74
N ALA A 66 28.76 11.66 14.39
CA ALA A 66 27.42 12.10 14.80
C ALA A 66 26.30 12.31 13.74
N SER A 67 25.30 11.43 13.87
CA SER A 67 23.92 11.51 13.34
C SER A 67 23.15 12.71 13.94
N PRO A 68 22.09 13.22 13.29
CA PRO A 68 20.77 12.62 13.56
C PRO A 68 19.84 12.57 12.33
N ALA A 69 19.07 11.47 12.25
CA ALA A 69 17.85 11.29 11.45
C ALA A 69 18.09 11.30 9.91
N GLN A 70 17.40 10.54 9.09
CA GLN A 70 16.01 10.12 9.14
C GLN A 70 15.90 8.70 8.59
N ALA A 71 15.10 7.89 9.27
CA ALA A 71 14.66 6.60 8.78
C ALA A 71 13.74 6.82 7.59
N GLU A 72 14.21 6.49 6.39
CA GLU A 72 13.32 6.17 5.28
C GLU A 72 13.05 4.65 5.30
N PRO A 73 11.81 4.23 5.04
CA PRO A 73 11.41 2.85 5.16
C PRO A 73 12.05 2.06 4.00
N THR A 74 13.16 1.40 4.28
CA THR A 74 13.60 0.29 3.45
C THR A 74 12.46 -0.72 3.47
N ALA A 75 11.69 -0.79 2.39
CA ALA A 75 10.76 -1.90 2.18
C ALA A 75 11.58 -3.18 2.41
N PRO A 76 11.27 -3.99 3.43
CA PRO A 76 12.05 -5.17 3.68
C PRO A 76 11.86 -6.07 2.46
N VAL A 77 12.96 -6.41 1.79
CA VAL A 77 12.99 -7.56 0.89
C VAL A 77 12.74 -8.78 1.77
N MET A 78 11.47 -9.16 1.89
CA MET A 78 11.03 -10.20 2.80
C MET A 78 11.63 -11.53 2.33
N ASN A 79 12.34 -12.23 3.22
CA ASN A 79 12.85 -13.56 2.89
C ASN A 79 11.67 -14.50 2.62
N VAL A 80 11.88 -15.56 1.82
CA VAL A 80 10.86 -16.59 1.57
C VAL A 80 10.31 -17.22 2.87
N ALA A 81 11.13 -17.28 3.93
CA ALA A 81 10.71 -17.70 5.26
C ALA A 81 9.75 -16.69 5.94
N ASP A 82 9.87 -15.41 5.61
CA ASP A 82 8.97 -14.35 6.09
C ASP A 82 7.65 -14.38 5.30
N GLN A 83 7.67 -14.76 4.02
CA GLN A 83 6.46 -14.97 3.22
C GLN A 83 5.56 -16.08 3.78
N ALA A 84 6.12 -17.26 4.10
CA ALA A 84 5.33 -18.36 4.65
C ALA A 84 4.69 -17.99 6.00
N LYS A 85 5.40 -17.25 6.85
CA LYS A 85 4.89 -16.77 8.14
C LYS A 85 3.77 -15.74 7.97
N MET A 86 3.90 -14.81 7.03
CA MET A 86 2.84 -13.85 6.73
C MET A 86 1.60 -14.51 6.14
N GLN A 87 1.77 -15.49 5.24
CA GLN A 87 0.65 -16.24 4.69
C GLN A 87 -0.13 -16.95 5.81
N ALA A 88 0.58 -17.64 6.71
CA ALA A 88 -0.04 -18.26 7.87
C ALA A 88 -0.75 -17.25 8.79
N LEU A 89 -0.18 -16.04 8.97
CA LEU A 89 -0.81 -14.98 9.75
C LEU A 89 -2.09 -14.45 9.09
N VAL A 90 -2.06 -14.20 7.78
CA VAL A 90 -3.23 -13.74 7.01
C VAL A 90 -4.34 -14.79 7.04
N GLU A 91 -3.98 -16.07 6.86
CA GLU A 91 -4.94 -17.17 6.93
C GLU A 91 -5.55 -17.31 8.33
N ALA A 92 -4.73 -17.23 9.39
CA ALA A 92 -5.21 -17.27 10.76
C ALA A 92 -6.17 -16.11 11.07
N LEU A 93 -5.88 -14.90 10.59
CA LEU A 93 -6.75 -13.73 10.79
C LEU A 93 -8.06 -13.87 9.99
N GLY A 94 -8.00 -14.43 8.77
CA GLY A 94 -9.18 -14.73 7.97
C GLY A 94 -10.09 -15.76 8.63
N GLN A 95 -9.52 -16.84 9.18
CA GLN A 95 -10.26 -17.85 9.95
C GLN A 95 -10.86 -17.27 11.23
N ALA A 96 -10.14 -16.38 11.93
CA ALA A 96 -10.65 -15.69 13.11
C ALA A 96 -11.84 -14.77 12.75
N GLN A 97 -11.75 -14.03 11.65
CA GLN A 97 -12.87 -13.24 11.14
C GLN A 97 -14.07 -14.12 10.81
N ALA A 98 -13.86 -15.24 10.10
CA ALA A 98 -14.94 -16.16 9.76
C ALA A 98 -15.67 -16.69 11.01
N LYS A 99 -14.92 -17.12 12.03
CA LYS A 99 -15.49 -17.57 13.32
C LYS A 99 -16.24 -16.47 14.05
N ALA A 100 -15.74 -15.24 14.04
CA ALA A 100 -16.44 -14.09 14.63
C ALA A 100 -17.78 -13.82 13.93
N LEU A 101 -17.87 -14.10 12.62
CA LEU A 101 -19.08 -13.89 11.82
C LEU A 101 -20.10 -15.04 11.90
N GLU A 102 -19.75 -16.24 12.38
CA GLU A 102 -20.65 -17.40 12.44
C GLU A 102 -21.96 -17.14 13.21
N GLY A 103 -21.92 -16.31 14.24
CA GLY A 103 -23.10 -15.89 15.02
C GLY A 103 -23.78 -14.62 14.53
N SER A 104 -23.38 -14.09 13.38
CA SER A 104 -23.86 -12.81 12.85
C SER A 104 -24.70 -12.99 11.60
N THR A 105 -25.68 -12.10 11.42
CA THR A 105 -26.61 -12.16 10.28
C THR A 105 -26.10 -11.33 9.11
N TRP A 106 -26.03 -11.94 7.92
CA TRP A 106 -25.74 -11.21 6.69
C TRP A 106 -26.94 -10.36 6.26
N VAL A 107 -26.78 -9.05 6.25
CA VAL A 107 -27.82 -8.08 5.88
C VAL A 107 -27.58 -7.40 4.52
N GLY A 108 -26.45 -7.72 3.87
CA GLY A 108 -26.07 -7.18 2.57
C GLY A 108 -26.06 -5.64 2.55
N ARG A 109 -26.62 -5.05 1.49
CA ARG A 109 -26.66 -3.59 1.28
C ARG A 109 -27.57 -2.82 2.26
N GLY A 110 -28.41 -3.52 3.03
CA GLY A 110 -29.29 -2.91 4.04
C GLY A 110 -28.61 -2.65 5.39
N PHE A 111 -27.28 -2.78 5.47
CA PHE A 111 -26.55 -2.70 6.74
C PHE A 111 -26.70 -1.34 7.42
N ALA A 112 -26.59 -0.22 6.69
CA ALA A 112 -26.62 1.11 7.28
C ALA A 112 -27.97 1.46 7.95
N GLU A 113 -29.08 1.05 7.34
CA GLU A 113 -30.42 1.25 7.91
C GLU A 113 -30.60 0.41 9.17
N GLN A 114 -30.18 -0.86 9.14
CA GLN A 114 -30.31 -1.75 10.30
C GLN A 114 -29.38 -1.33 11.45
N ALA A 115 -28.15 -0.92 11.16
CA ALA A 115 -27.22 -0.42 12.16
C ALA A 115 -27.77 0.84 12.85
N ARG A 116 -28.37 1.77 12.09
CA ARG A 116 -29.06 2.95 12.64
C ARG A 116 -30.27 2.56 13.48
N ALA A 117 -31.12 1.67 13.00
CA ALA A 117 -32.29 1.20 13.77
C ALA A 117 -31.88 0.55 15.11
N MET A 118 -30.78 -0.21 15.15
CA MET A 118 -30.24 -0.77 16.39
C MET A 118 -29.61 0.29 17.31
N HIS A 119 -28.99 1.32 16.74
CA HIS A 119 -28.40 2.43 17.51
C HIS A 119 -29.46 3.30 18.16
N TYR A 120 -30.55 3.62 17.45
CA TYR A 120 -31.67 4.42 17.98
C TYR A 120 -32.66 3.62 18.83
N GLY A 121 -32.48 2.30 18.96
CA GLY A 121 -33.33 1.44 19.78
C GLY A 121 -34.66 1.05 19.14
N GLU A 122 -34.81 1.23 17.82
CA GLU A 122 -35.97 0.78 17.05
C GLU A 122 -35.96 -0.74 16.82
N LYS A 123 -34.79 -1.37 16.92
CA LYS A 123 -34.59 -2.82 16.82
C LYS A 123 -33.68 -3.33 17.93
N ASP A 124 -33.89 -4.59 18.30
CA ASP A 124 -33.00 -5.30 19.22
C ASP A 124 -31.57 -5.38 18.67
N ARG A 125 -30.60 -5.18 19.56
CA ARG A 125 -29.18 -5.25 19.22
C ARG A 125 -28.78 -6.69 18.94
N THR A 126 -28.44 -6.98 17.70
CA THR A 126 -27.95 -8.29 17.26
C THR A 126 -26.69 -8.12 16.41
N SER A 127 -25.86 -9.16 16.34
CA SER A 127 -24.66 -9.14 15.49
C SER A 127 -25.09 -9.20 14.02
N ILE A 128 -24.82 -8.14 13.27
CA ILE A 128 -25.07 -8.05 11.82
C ILE A 128 -23.80 -7.69 11.07
N HIS A 129 -23.70 -8.16 9.83
CA HIS A 129 -22.62 -7.78 8.91
C HIS A 129 -23.18 -7.64 7.49
N GLY A 130 -22.59 -6.75 6.71
CA GLY A 130 -23.06 -6.47 5.36
C GLY A 130 -22.15 -5.50 4.64
N GLU A 131 -22.70 -4.87 3.61
CA GLU A 131 -21.99 -3.99 2.69
C GLU A 131 -22.63 -2.61 2.68
N VAL A 132 -21.81 -1.57 2.59
CA VAL A 132 -22.27 -0.19 2.45
C VAL A 132 -21.30 0.57 1.56
N ALA A 133 -21.77 1.66 0.95
CA ALA A 133 -20.88 2.56 0.23
C ALA A 133 -19.88 3.22 1.21
N PRO A 134 -18.64 3.55 0.77
CA PRO A 134 -17.65 4.18 1.66
C PRO A 134 -18.11 5.50 2.27
N ALA A 135 -18.93 6.28 1.55
CA ALA A 135 -19.50 7.53 2.07
C ALA A 135 -20.49 7.26 3.22
N GLU A 136 -21.29 6.20 3.10
CA GLU A 136 -22.27 5.82 4.11
C GLU A 136 -21.61 5.20 5.35
N ALA A 137 -20.55 4.39 5.17
CA ALA A 137 -19.73 3.91 6.29
C ALA A 137 -19.16 5.07 7.13
N LYS A 138 -18.67 6.14 6.47
CA LYS A 138 -18.18 7.35 7.15
C LYS A 138 -19.29 8.09 7.88
N ALA A 139 -20.49 8.17 7.29
CA ALA A 139 -21.65 8.78 7.93
C ALA A 139 -22.03 8.03 9.22
N LEU A 140 -22.09 6.69 9.18
CA LEU A 140 -22.37 5.87 10.37
C LEU A 140 -21.38 6.13 11.51
N ILE A 141 -20.08 6.21 11.19
CA ILE A 141 -19.04 6.50 12.19
C ILE A 141 -19.19 7.93 12.73
N ALA A 142 -19.49 8.91 11.87
CA ALA A 142 -19.69 10.30 12.28
C ALA A 142 -20.95 10.50 13.14
N GLU A 143 -22.00 9.70 12.89
CA GLU A 143 -23.21 9.62 13.70
C GLU A 143 -22.97 8.93 15.06
N GLY A 144 -21.82 8.27 15.25
CA GLY A 144 -21.50 7.52 16.47
C GLY A 144 -22.08 6.11 16.52
N VAL A 145 -22.52 5.57 15.38
CA VAL A 145 -22.97 4.18 15.27
C VAL A 145 -21.77 3.26 15.43
N GLU A 146 -21.90 2.26 16.32
CA GLU A 146 -20.84 1.30 16.66
C GLU A 146 -20.62 0.28 15.52
N VAL A 147 -19.94 0.72 14.46
CA VAL A 147 -19.59 -0.10 13.30
C VAL A 147 -18.09 -0.21 13.12
N ALA A 148 -17.61 -1.35 12.63
CA ALA A 148 -16.21 -1.58 12.32
C ALA A 148 -16.06 -2.22 10.93
N PRO A 149 -15.07 -1.79 10.12
CA PRO A 149 -14.78 -2.43 8.84
C PRO A 149 -14.16 -3.80 9.07
N LEU A 150 -14.57 -4.77 8.25
CA LEU A 150 -13.96 -6.11 8.25
C LEU A 150 -12.64 -6.09 7.47
N PRO A 151 -11.54 -6.64 8.02
CA PRO A 151 -10.23 -6.61 7.36
C PRO A 151 -10.15 -7.44 6.09
N PHE A 152 -10.98 -8.49 5.95
CA PHE A 152 -11.03 -9.34 4.76
C PHE A 152 -12.41 -9.35 4.10
N PRO A 153 -12.47 -9.56 2.78
CA PRO A 153 -13.73 -9.69 2.06
C PRO A 153 -14.52 -10.90 2.56
N VAL A 154 -15.83 -10.72 2.75
CA VAL A 154 -16.76 -11.80 3.10
C VAL A 154 -17.44 -12.28 1.83
N ILE A 155 -17.54 -13.60 1.65
CA ILE A 155 -18.29 -14.19 0.54
C ILE A 155 -19.78 -14.14 0.91
N PRO A 156 -20.63 -13.45 0.14
CA PRO A 156 -22.06 -13.41 0.41
C PRO A 156 -22.63 -14.83 0.41
N PRO A 157 -23.58 -15.17 1.30
CA PRO A 157 -24.18 -16.50 1.35
C PRO A 157 -24.85 -16.90 0.02
N GLN A 158 -25.33 -15.92 -0.77
CA GLN A 158 -25.90 -16.17 -2.10
C GLN A 158 -24.86 -16.58 -3.16
N ALA A 159 -23.57 -16.31 -2.92
CA ALA A 159 -22.48 -16.62 -3.83
C ALA A 159 -21.73 -17.92 -3.46
N LYS A 160 -22.16 -18.62 -2.40
CA LYS A 160 -21.64 -19.95 -2.05
C LYS A 160 -22.34 -20.99 -2.94
N ASN A 161 -21.67 -21.40 -4.01
CA ASN A 161 -22.08 -22.54 -4.86
C ASN A 161 -22.00 -23.85 -4.09
#